data_AF-A0A949NGQ5-F1
#
_entry.id   AF-A0A949NGQ5-F1
#
_cell.length_a   1.000
_cell.length_b   1.000
_cell.length_c   1.000
_cell.angle_alpha   90.00
_cell.angle_beta   90.00
_cell.angle_gamma   90.00
#
_symmetry.space_group_name_H-M   'P 1'
#
loop_
_entity.id
_entity.type
_entity.pdbx_description
1 polymer ?
#
loop_
_entity_poly.entity_id
_entity_poly.type
_entity_poly.pdbx_seq_one_letter_code
_entity_poly.pdbx_strand_id
1 'polypeptide(L)'
;MDENLFITQIQRYSLHDGPGIRTTVFLKGCNLSCRWCHNPETQKSGPQIQYLPNRCIQCGACLQACPQKALYIEEGHMKRNAGKCAVCGACAKVCYPDATKVIGEKLALPALMETLEADRDLYEDGGGVTFSGGEPMLQAGVLSRFLPRIREAGIPVTVDTAGCVPFDWFELLLLEVDLFLYDIKMTDPLKHKEFTGVSNERILDNAARLRRAGSRLWIRTPLMHGVNDTEEDLNGLHRFLEGLSGVERLDLLPYHAYGNYKAEGIGLPSRTFQTPSDEQMRRIQEYFSDIADAVSIM
;
A
#
# COMPACT_ATOMS: atom_id res chain seq x y z
N MET A 1 -20.13 -11.27 13.70
CA MET A 1 -18.70 -10.96 13.53
C MET A 1 -18.61 -9.67 12.73
N ASP A 2 -17.58 -8.85 12.96
CA ASP A 2 -17.43 -7.57 12.24
C ASP A 2 -17.19 -7.87 10.74
N GLU A 3 -18.17 -7.54 9.88
CA GLU A 3 -18.13 -7.71 8.42
C GLU A 3 -17.64 -6.43 7.74
N ASN A 4 -16.58 -5.83 8.30
CA ASN A 4 -16.05 -4.55 7.84
C ASN A 4 -14.55 -4.65 7.57
N LEU A 5 -14.13 -4.07 6.46
CA LEU A 5 -12.73 -3.74 6.19
C LEU A 5 -12.46 -2.31 6.65
N PHE A 6 -11.26 -2.05 7.16
CA PHE A 6 -10.80 -0.68 7.34
C PHE A 6 -10.07 -0.24 6.08
N ILE A 7 -10.58 0.79 5.40
CA ILE A 7 -10.04 1.28 4.13
C ILE A 7 -9.74 2.78 4.21
N THR A 8 -8.87 3.28 3.33
CA THR A 8 -8.72 4.72 3.07
C THR A 8 -9.54 5.19 1.88
N GLN A 9 -9.60 4.38 0.83
CA GLN A 9 -10.33 4.69 -0.40
C GLN A 9 -10.51 3.44 -1.27
N ILE A 10 -11.42 3.53 -2.24
CA ILE A 10 -11.50 2.64 -3.40
C ILE A 10 -11.10 3.46 -4.63
N GLN A 11 -10.13 2.97 -5.39
CA GLN A 11 -9.72 3.56 -6.65
C GLN A 11 -10.20 2.67 -7.79
N ARG A 12 -11.01 3.23 -8.68
CA ARG A 12 -11.48 2.56 -9.91
C ARG A 12 -10.51 2.91 -11.04
N TYR A 13 -10.43 2.06 -12.07
CA TYR A 13 -9.57 2.26 -13.25
C TYR A 13 -8.06 2.26 -12.96
N SER A 14 -7.59 1.41 -12.05
CA SER A 14 -6.15 1.23 -11.80
C SER A 14 -5.51 0.36 -12.88
N LEU A 15 -4.42 0.87 -13.49
CA LEU A 15 -3.67 0.18 -14.56
C LEU A 15 -2.36 -0.47 -14.09
N HIS A 16 -1.86 -0.08 -12.92
CA HIS A 16 -0.55 -0.51 -12.39
C HIS A 16 -0.68 -1.43 -11.15
N ASP A 17 -1.91 -1.77 -10.77
CA ASP A 17 -2.23 -2.55 -9.58
C ASP A 17 -2.56 -4.02 -9.92
N GLY A 18 -2.06 -4.52 -11.06
CA GLY A 18 -2.30 -5.90 -11.52
C GLY A 18 -2.58 -5.98 -13.03
N PRO A 19 -2.98 -7.17 -13.53
CA PRO A 19 -3.37 -7.36 -14.93
C PRO A 19 -4.70 -6.67 -15.25
N GLY A 20 -4.80 -6.12 -16.46
CA GLY A 20 -6.01 -5.44 -16.93
C GLY A 20 -6.39 -4.22 -16.08
N ILE A 21 -7.65 -3.81 -16.17
CA ILE A 21 -8.17 -2.70 -15.36
C ILE A 21 -8.61 -3.23 -13.99
N ARG A 22 -8.15 -2.58 -12.92
CA ARG A 22 -8.44 -2.98 -11.54
C ARG A 22 -9.31 -1.97 -10.81
N THR A 23 -10.14 -2.48 -9.90
CA THR A 23 -10.66 -1.71 -8.76
C THR A 23 -9.76 -2.00 -7.56
N THR A 24 -9.00 -1.01 -7.13
CA THR A 24 -8.04 -1.15 -6.02
C THR A 24 -8.66 -0.66 -4.71
N VAL A 25 -8.74 -1.54 -3.73
CA VAL A 25 -9.22 -1.28 -2.38
C VAL A 25 -8.01 -1.02 -1.48
N PHE A 26 -7.82 0.24 -1.05
CA PHE A 26 -6.69 0.64 -0.21
C PHE A 26 -7.01 0.39 1.26
N LEU A 27 -6.52 -0.72 1.80
CA LEU A 27 -6.70 -1.12 3.19
C LEU A 27 -5.82 -0.33 4.16
N LYS A 28 -6.30 -0.18 5.40
CA LYS A 28 -5.55 0.35 6.53
C LYS A 28 -4.79 -0.74 7.28
N GLY A 29 -3.82 -0.27 8.07
CA GLY A 29 -2.84 -1.04 8.80
C GLY A 29 -1.64 -1.29 7.91
N CYS A 30 -0.44 -0.96 8.39
CA CYS A 30 0.80 -1.46 7.81
C CYS A 30 1.77 -1.69 8.97
N ASN A 31 2.45 -2.82 8.97
CA ASN A 31 3.47 -3.16 9.95
C ASN A 31 4.88 -2.77 9.50
N LEU A 32 5.00 -2.07 8.38
CA LEU A 32 6.21 -1.39 7.92
C LEU A 32 6.05 0.14 8.08
N SER A 33 7.18 0.82 8.20
CA SER A 33 7.30 2.28 8.22
C SER A 33 8.32 2.75 7.17
N CYS A 34 8.12 2.33 5.91
CA CYS A 34 9.00 2.67 4.79
C CYS A 34 9.24 4.19 4.73
N ARG A 35 10.51 4.61 4.68
CA ARG A 35 10.87 6.04 4.63
C ARG A 35 10.37 6.74 3.35
N TRP A 36 10.11 6.00 2.28
CA TRP A 36 9.56 6.47 1.01
C TRP A 36 8.06 6.14 0.83
N CYS A 37 7.34 5.82 1.92
CA CYS A 37 5.94 5.40 1.83
C CYS A 37 5.08 6.42 1.06
N HIS A 38 4.41 5.98 -0.01
CA HIS A 38 3.49 6.83 -0.78
C HIS A 38 2.12 7.03 -0.08
N ASN A 39 1.78 6.12 0.84
CA ASN A 39 0.49 6.11 1.55
C ASN A 39 0.69 6.03 3.07
N PRO A 40 1.45 6.93 3.72
CA PRO A 40 1.73 6.85 5.16
C PRO A 40 0.45 6.91 6.02
N GLU A 41 -0.64 7.44 5.46
CA GLU A 41 -1.97 7.43 6.05
C GLU A 41 -2.58 6.04 6.29
N THR A 42 -2.06 5.00 5.63
CA THR A 42 -2.53 3.61 5.79
C THR A 42 -1.82 2.90 6.94
N GLN A 43 -0.72 3.42 7.50
CA GLN A 43 0.07 2.70 8.51
C GLN A 43 -0.74 2.38 9.79
N LYS A 44 -1.56 3.32 10.28
CA LYS A 44 -2.45 3.03 11.40
C LYS A 44 -3.64 2.20 10.94
N SER A 45 -4.04 1.21 11.73
CA SER A 45 -5.18 0.32 11.43
C SER A 45 -6.54 1.01 11.57
N GLY A 46 -6.65 2.03 12.42
CA GLY A 46 -7.91 2.72 12.71
C GLY A 46 -8.05 4.09 12.05
N PRO A 47 -9.22 4.74 12.22
CA PRO A 47 -9.47 6.10 11.75
C PRO A 47 -8.47 7.09 12.33
N GLN A 48 -8.08 8.09 11.54
CA GLN A 48 -7.29 9.23 12.02
C GLN A 48 -7.70 10.51 11.29
N ILE A 49 -7.44 11.68 11.89
CA ILE A 49 -7.60 12.96 11.18
C ILE A 49 -6.33 13.23 10.36
N GLN A 50 -6.51 13.56 9.08
CA GLN A 50 -5.52 14.18 8.21
C GLN A 50 -5.83 15.67 8.07
N TYR A 51 -4.80 16.50 8.11
CA TYR A 51 -4.85 17.93 7.90
C TYR A 51 -3.85 18.34 6.82
N LEU A 52 -4.32 18.85 5.68
CA LEU A 52 -3.50 19.30 4.56
C LEU A 52 -3.30 20.83 4.63
N PRO A 53 -2.12 21.33 5.05
CA PRO A 53 -1.94 22.76 5.28
C PRO A 53 -2.15 23.62 4.03
N ASN A 54 -1.74 23.11 2.87
CA ASN A 54 -1.87 23.77 1.57
C ASN A 54 -3.32 24.00 1.10
N ARG A 55 -4.30 23.32 1.71
CA ARG A 55 -5.73 23.53 1.43
C ARG A 55 -6.41 24.43 2.47
N CYS A 56 -5.76 24.71 3.59
CA CYS A 56 -6.38 25.40 4.70
C CYS A 56 -6.53 26.90 4.41
N ILE A 57 -7.76 27.41 4.46
CA ILE A 57 -8.06 28.85 4.35
C ILE A 57 -8.01 29.59 5.69
N GLN A 58 -7.53 28.92 6.75
CA GLN A 58 -7.34 29.49 8.09
C GLN A 58 -8.59 30.11 8.75
N CYS A 59 -9.80 29.65 8.39
CA CYS A 59 -11.06 30.21 8.90
C CYS A 59 -11.37 29.90 10.38
N GLY A 60 -10.66 28.94 11.00
CA GLY A 60 -10.87 28.57 12.41
C GLY A 60 -12.14 27.78 12.73
N ALA A 61 -13.01 27.49 11.75
CA ALA A 61 -14.27 26.77 11.97
C ALA A 61 -14.07 25.39 12.63
N CYS A 62 -12.98 24.69 12.29
CA CYS A 62 -12.65 23.40 12.88
C CYS A 62 -12.35 23.48 14.39
N LEU A 63 -11.75 24.58 14.87
CA LEU A 63 -11.48 24.79 16.30
C LEU A 63 -12.78 24.95 17.08
N GLN A 64 -13.72 25.74 16.54
CA GLN A 64 -15.03 25.97 17.14
C GLN A 64 -15.87 24.68 17.17
N ALA A 65 -15.82 23.90 16.09
CA ALA A 65 -16.56 22.64 15.98
C ALA A 65 -15.99 21.50 16.82
N CYS A 66 -14.78 21.61 17.36
CA CYS A 66 -14.13 20.51 18.07
C CYS A 66 -14.70 20.34 19.50
N PRO A 67 -15.51 19.29 19.79
CA PRO A 67 -16.12 19.13 21.11
C PRO A 67 -15.09 18.86 22.22
N GLN A 68 -13.95 18.27 21.84
CA GLN A 68 -12.87 17.90 22.76
C GLN A 68 -11.88 19.05 23.01
N LYS A 69 -12.05 20.20 22.34
CA LYS A 69 -11.08 21.31 22.35
C LYS A 69 -9.64 20.83 22.12
N ALA A 70 -9.49 19.89 21.18
CA ALA A 70 -8.24 19.21 20.89
C ALA A 70 -7.42 19.91 19.81
N LEU A 71 -7.99 20.91 19.13
CA LEU A 71 -7.35 21.63 18.02
C LEU A 71 -6.88 23.01 18.46
N TYR A 72 -5.74 23.45 17.94
CA TYR A 72 -5.16 24.77 18.19
C TYR A 72 -4.43 25.26 16.93
N ILE A 73 -4.07 26.54 16.89
CA ILE A 73 -3.25 27.11 15.81
C ILE A 73 -1.82 27.28 16.31
N GLU A 74 -0.86 26.89 15.50
CA GLU A 74 0.57 27.11 15.70
C GLU A 74 1.17 27.45 14.33
N GLU A 75 1.92 28.55 14.25
CA GLU A 75 2.54 29.03 13.00
C GLU A 75 1.54 29.16 11.83
N GLY A 76 0.31 29.61 12.12
CA GLY A 76 -0.75 29.76 11.12
C GLY A 76 -1.37 28.43 10.64
N HIS A 77 -0.98 27.29 11.20
CA HIS A 77 -1.49 25.98 10.82
C HIS A 77 -2.26 25.32 11.97
N MET A 78 -3.33 24.61 11.61
CA MET A 78 -4.05 23.81 12.59
C MET A 78 -3.17 22.65 13.05
N LYS A 79 -3.04 22.53 14.37
CA LYS A 79 -2.41 21.41 15.07
C LYS A 79 -3.44 20.71 15.95
N ARG A 80 -3.09 19.50 16.36
CA ARG A 80 -3.98 18.60 17.11
C ARG A 80 -3.25 17.99 18.29
N ASN A 81 -3.85 18.10 19.47
CA ASN A 81 -3.44 17.32 20.63
C ASN A 81 -3.99 15.88 20.50
N ALA A 82 -3.10 14.92 20.24
CA ALA A 82 -3.47 13.53 20.04
C ALA A 82 -4.10 12.89 21.28
N GLY A 83 -3.70 13.29 22.50
CA GLY A 83 -4.26 12.77 23.75
C GLY A 83 -5.68 13.26 24.06
N LYS A 84 -6.14 14.34 23.42
CA LYS A 84 -7.51 14.87 23.57
C LYS A 84 -8.43 14.52 22.39
N CYS A 85 -7.86 14.27 21.21
CA CYS A 85 -8.67 14.10 20.00
C CYS A 85 -9.36 12.72 19.98
N ALA A 86 -10.69 12.72 20.10
CA ALA A 86 -11.50 11.51 19.97
C ALA A 86 -11.68 11.02 18.51
N VAL A 87 -11.03 11.66 17.53
CA VAL A 87 -11.16 11.33 16.08
C VAL A 87 -12.62 11.33 15.60
N CYS A 88 -13.49 12.13 16.23
CA CYS A 88 -14.93 12.16 15.93
C CYS A 88 -15.31 12.78 14.57
N GLY A 89 -14.35 13.37 13.85
CA GLY A 89 -14.58 13.97 12.53
C GLY A 89 -15.36 15.29 12.52
N ALA A 90 -15.74 15.86 13.67
CA ALA A 90 -16.46 17.14 13.74
C ALA A 90 -15.74 18.28 12.99
N CYS A 91 -14.41 18.32 13.09
CA CYS A 91 -13.57 19.28 12.36
C CYS A 91 -13.58 19.06 10.84
N ALA A 92 -13.65 17.82 10.37
CA ALA A 92 -13.69 17.49 8.96
C ALA A 92 -15.03 17.90 8.34
N LYS A 93 -16.15 17.67 9.05
CA LYS A 93 -17.51 18.01 8.59
C LYS A 93 -17.72 19.50 8.29
N VAL A 94 -16.98 20.38 8.98
CA VAL A 94 -17.07 21.83 8.79
C VAL A 94 -15.97 22.40 7.90
N CYS A 95 -15.11 21.54 7.35
CA CYS A 95 -13.94 21.98 6.57
C CYS A 95 -14.31 22.16 5.09
N TYR A 96 -14.82 23.35 4.74
CA TYR A 96 -15.17 23.69 3.35
C TYR A 96 -14.08 23.38 2.31
N PRO A 97 -12.79 23.72 2.51
CA PRO A 97 -11.77 23.46 1.49
C PRO A 97 -11.19 22.04 1.54
N ASP A 98 -11.80 21.11 2.30
CA ASP A 98 -11.32 19.73 2.43
C ASP A 98 -9.90 19.63 3.00
N ALA A 99 -9.46 20.64 3.75
CA ALA A 99 -8.16 20.66 4.39
C ALA A 99 -8.08 19.71 5.59
N THR A 100 -9.21 19.29 6.16
CA THR A 100 -9.26 18.33 7.27
C THR A 100 -10.18 17.17 6.89
N LYS A 101 -9.67 15.94 6.96
CA LYS A 101 -10.41 14.72 6.60
C LYS A 101 -10.29 13.66 7.68
N VAL A 102 -11.32 12.85 7.86
CA VAL A 102 -11.19 11.56 8.54
C VAL A 102 -10.71 10.58 7.48
N ILE A 103 -9.58 9.95 7.72
CA ILE A 103 -9.00 8.92 6.85
C ILE A 103 -9.02 7.60 7.59
N GLY A 104 -9.58 6.58 6.95
CA GLY A 104 -9.86 5.34 7.63
C GLY A 104 -11.31 5.23 8.03
N GLU A 105 -12.05 4.45 7.27
CA GLU A 105 -13.45 4.15 7.53
C GLU A 105 -13.70 2.65 7.48
N LYS A 106 -14.76 2.23 8.15
CA LYS A 106 -15.26 0.86 8.04
C LYS A 106 -16.08 0.77 6.75
N LEU A 107 -15.69 -0.10 5.85
CA LEU A 107 -16.45 -0.47 4.67
C LEU A 107 -17.08 -1.85 4.89
N ALA A 108 -18.40 -1.90 4.83
CA ALA A 108 -19.14 -3.15 4.94
C ALA A 108 -18.90 -4.00 3.68
N LEU A 109 -18.70 -5.31 3.87
CA LEU A 109 -18.46 -6.24 2.77
C LEU A 109 -19.58 -6.24 1.70
N PRO A 110 -20.89 -6.14 2.04
CA PRO A 110 -21.94 -6.03 1.03
C PRO A 110 -21.80 -4.77 0.16
N ALA A 111 -21.49 -3.62 0.75
CA ALA A 111 -21.30 -2.38 0.00
C ALA A 111 -20.05 -2.44 -0.90
N LEU A 112 -18.99 -3.12 -0.44
CA LEU A 112 -17.84 -3.39 -1.31
C LEU A 112 -18.25 -4.29 -2.48
N MET A 113 -19.01 -5.36 -2.22
CA MET A 113 -19.47 -6.26 -3.28
C MET A 113 -20.29 -5.52 -4.34
N GLU A 114 -21.23 -4.67 -3.94
CA GLU A 114 -22.00 -3.82 -4.86
C GLU A 114 -21.09 -2.95 -5.74
N THR A 115 -20.02 -2.40 -5.15
CA THR A 115 -19.03 -1.60 -5.90
C THR A 115 -18.28 -2.45 -6.93
N LEU A 116 -17.83 -3.65 -6.54
CA LEU A 116 -17.09 -4.55 -7.43
C LEU A 116 -17.97 -5.09 -8.56
N GLU A 117 -19.24 -5.38 -8.29
CA GLU A 117 -20.18 -5.82 -9.33
C GLU A 117 -20.55 -4.70 -10.29
N ALA A 118 -20.67 -3.47 -9.80
CA ALA A 118 -20.86 -2.29 -10.65
C ALA A 118 -19.65 -1.98 -11.56
N ASP A 119 -18.48 -2.55 -11.25
CA ASP A 119 -17.24 -2.45 -12.02
C ASP A 119 -17.02 -3.65 -12.96
N ARG A 120 -17.94 -4.62 -13.02
CA ARG A 120 -17.75 -5.87 -13.76
C ARG A 120 -17.34 -5.66 -15.23
N ASP A 121 -17.95 -4.70 -15.91
CA ASP A 121 -17.65 -4.39 -17.32
C ASP A 121 -16.24 -3.79 -17.50
N LEU A 122 -15.63 -3.28 -16.43
CA LEU A 122 -14.23 -2.83 -16.45
C LEU A 122 -13.25 -3.99 -16.36
N TYR A 123 -13.67 -5.16 -15.90
CA TYR A 123 -12.79 -6.29 -15.63
C TYR A 123 -12.53 -7.18 -16.86
N GLU A 124 -12.89 -6.70 -18.05
CA GLU A 124 -12.49 -7.32 -19.32
C GLU A 124 -10.95 -7.41 -19.43
N ASP A 125 -10.46 -8.30 -20.30
CA ASP A 125 -9.02 -8.50 -20.58
C ASP A 125 -8.14 -8.80 -19.34
N GLY A 126 -8.69 -9.52 -18.36
CA GLY A 126 -7.96 -9.99 -17.18
C GLY A 126 -7.96 -9.01 -15.99
N GLY A 127 -8.85 -8.02 -16.00
CA GLY A 127 -9.09 -7.09 -14.90
C GLY A 127 -9.70 -7.75 -13.64
N GLY A 128 -10.05 -6.93 -12.64
CA GLY A 128 -10.64 -7.43 -11.38
C GLY A 128 -10.38 -6.54 -10.17
N VAL A 129 -10.33 -7.14 -8.97
CA VAL A 129 -10.14 -6.40 -7.70
C VAL A 129 -8.74 -6.56 -7.11
N THR A 130 -8.08 -5.46 -6.77
CA THR A 130 -6.79 -5.49 -6.06
C THR A 130 -6.97 -5.01 -4.62
N PHE A 131 -6.58 -5.83 -3.65
CA PHE A 131 -6.46 -5.38 -2.27
C PHE A 131 -5.03 -4.87 -2.04
N SER A 132 -4.87 -3.58 -1.77
CA SER A 132 -3.59 -2.88 -1.55
C SER A 132 -3.70 -1.93 -0.35
N GLY A 133 -2.95 -0.84 -0.31
CA GLY A 133 -3.03 0.21 0.71
C GLY A 133 -1.85 0.22 1.67
N GLY A 134 -2.07 -0.25 2.89
CA GLY A 134 -1.01 -0.54 3.83
C GLY A 134 -0.47 -1.95 3.60
N GLU A 135 -0.83 -2.87 4.48
CA GLU A 135 -0.56 -4.29 4.36
C GLU A 135 -1.90 -5.05 4.42
N PRO A 136 -2.48 -5.43 3.25
CA PRO A 136 -3.75 -6.14 3.17
C PRO A 136 -3.82 -7.39 4.04
N MET A 137 -2.69 -8.09 4.20
CA MET A 137 -2.62 -9.31 4.98
C MET A 137 -2.93 -9.08 6.47
N LEU A 138 -2.80 -7.84 6.99
CA LEU A 138 -3.25 -7.51 8.35
C LEU A 138 -4.76 -7.66 8.56
N GLN A 139 -5.53 -7.74 7.47
CA GLN A 139 -6.97 -7.97 7.48
C GLN A 139 -7.34 -9.34 6.86
N ALA A 140 -6.39 -10.28 6.76
CA ALA A 140 -6.59 -11.60 6.14
C ALA A 140 -7.79 -12.37 6.71
N GLY A 141 -8.05 -12.28 8.02
CA GLY A 141 -9.19 -12.95 8.64
C GLY A 141 -10.57 -12.41 8.22
N VAL A 142 -10.65 -11.15 7.76
CA VAL A 142 -11.88 -10.59 7.17
C VAL A 142 -11.92 -10.93 5.68
N LEU A 143 -10.79 -10.78 4.98
CA LEU A 143 -10.67 -11.09 3.55
C LEU A 143 -11.02 -12.55 3.25
N SER A 144 -10.57 -13.52 4.06
CA SER A 144 -10.84 -14.94 3.83
C SER A 144 -12.33 -15.31 3.83
N ARG A 145 -13.17 -14.50 4.50
CA ARG A 145 -14.63 -14.65 4.50
C ARG A 145 -15.33 -13.94 3.34
N PHE A 146 -14.60 -13.09 2.63
CA PHE A 146 -15.12 -12.27 1.53
C PHE A 146 -14.67 -12.77 0.17
N LEU A 147 -13.41 -13.19 0.02
CA LEU A 147 -12.87 -13.63 -1.27
C LEU A 147 -13.68 -14.76 -1.94
N PRO A 148 -14.24 -15.76 -1.23
CA PRO A 148 -15.09 -16.77 -1.86
C PRO A 148 -16.30 -16.17 -2.59
N ARG A 149 -16.91 -15.10 -2.05
CA ARG A 149 -18.04 -14.40 -2.69
C ARG A 149 -17.61 -13.65 -3.95
N ILE A 150 -16.43 -13.04 -3.92
CA ILE A 150 -15.84 -12.37 -5.09
C ILE A 150 -15.56 -13.38 -6.20
N ARG A 151 -15.07 -14.57 -5.82
CA ARG A 151 -14.77 -15.68 -6.73
C ARG A 151 -16.02 -16.29 -7.35
N GLU A 152 -17.08 -16.50 -6.57
CA GLU A 152 -18.40 -16.91 -7.06
C GLU A 152 -18.96 -15.93 -8.10
N ALA A 153 -18.68 -14.63 -7.94
CA ALA A 153 -19.06 -13.61 -8.92
C ALA A 153 -18.19 -13.60 -10.18
N GLY A 154 -17.13 -14.42 -10.24
CA GLY A 154 -16.21 -14.53 -11.37
C GLY A 154 -15.17 -13.41 -11.45
N ILE A 155 -14.91 -12.69 -10.36
CA ILE A 155 -13.99 -11.54 -10.35
C ILE A 155 -12.58 -12.02 -9.94
N PRO A 156 -11.53 -11.76 -10.74
CA PRO A 156 -10.14 -12.08 -10.36
C PRO A 156 -9.63 -11.24 -9.20
N VAL A 157 -8.97 -11.89 -8.24
CA VAL A 157 -8.46 -11.29 -7.01
C VAL A 157 -6.94 -11.17 -7.07
N THR A 158 -6.46 -9.96 -6.84
CA THR A 158 -5.04 -9.66 -6.65
C THR A 158 -4.82 -9.12 -5.25
N VAL A 159 -3.73 -9.54 -4.60
CA VAL A 159 -3.31 -9.00 -3.30
C VAL A 159 -1.93 -8.36 -3.45
N ASP A 160 -1.82 -7.09 -3.07
CA ASP A 160 -0.60 -6.29 -3.10
C ASP A 160 0.00 -6.13 -1.70
N THR A 161 1.09 -6.84 -1.45
CA THR A 161 1.58 -7.11 -0.09
C THR A 161 3.10 -6.92 0.01
N ALA A 162 3.54 -6.46 1.19
CA ALA A 162 4.95 -6.52 1.58
C ALA A 162 5.31 -7.84 2.27
N GLY A 163 4.32 -8.68 2.56
CA GLY A 163 4.49 -10.06 3.02
C GLY A 163 5.13 -10.23 4.39
N CYS A 164 5.16 -9.19 5.22
CA CYS A 164 5.75 -9.25 6.55
C CYS A 164 4.77 -9.82 7.60
N VAL A 165 4.10 -10.94 7.30
CA VAL A 165 3.08 -11.55 8.18
C VAL A 165 3.39 -13.03 8.46
N PRO A 166 2.85 -13.61 9.54
CA PRO A 166 2.86 -15.06 9.69
C PRO A 166 2.32 -15.77 8.44
N PHE A 167 2.96 -16.86 8.00
CA PHE A 167 2.61 -17.50 6.73
C PHE A 167 1.23 -18.15 6.74
N ASP A 168 0.74 -18.58 7.90
CA ASP A 168 -0.62 -19.09 8.07
C ASP A 168 -1.69 -18.08 7.63
N TRP A 169 -1.37 -16.78 7.59
CA TRP A 169 -2.28 -15.77 7.05
C TRP A 169 -2.38 -15.82 5.53
N PHE A 170 -1.30 -16.20 4.85
CA PHE A 170 -1.37 -16.50 3.41
C PHE A 170 -2.21 -17.74 3.16
N GLU A 171 -2.04 -18.80 3.97
CA GLU A 171 -2.78 -20.05 3.86
C GLU A 171 -4.30 -19.85 3.90
N LEU A 172 -4.78 -18.82 4.62
CA LEU A 172 -6.19 -18.43 4.63
C LEU A 172 -6.74 -17.95 3.27
N LEU A 173 -5.88 -17.46 2.38
CA LEU A 173 -6.25 -16.79 1.13
C LEU A 173 -5.75 -17.52 -0.13
N LEU A 174 -4.83 -18.49 0.00
CA LEU A 174 -4.13 -19.11 -1.15
C LEU A 174 -5.05 -19.62 -2.26
N LEU A 175 -6.20 -20.19 -1.91
CA LEU A 175 -7.14 -20.77 -2.88
C LEU A 175 -7.94 -19.72 -3.65
N GLU A 176 -8.06 -18.52 -3.09
CA GLU A 176 -8.95 -17.48 -3.60
C GLU A 176 -8.20 -16.33 -4.30
N VAL A 177 -6.87 -16.29 -4.19
CA VAL A 177 -6.03 -15.23 -4.78
C VAL A 177 -5.40 -15.74 -6.08
N ASP A 178 -5.66 -15.03 -7.18
CA ASP A 178 -5.09 -15.36 -8.50
C ASP A 178 -3.65 -14.89 -8.67
N LEU A 179 -3.30 -13.79 -8.02
CA LEU A 179 -1.99 -13.14 -8.13
C LEU A 179 -1.63 -12.39 -6.84
N PHE A 180 -0.39 -12.57 -6.39
CA PHE A 180 0.20 -11.65 -5.43
C PHE A 180 1.15 -10.69 -6.14
N LEU A 181 0.91 -9.40 -5.97
CA LEU A 181 1.92 -8.38 -6.19
C LEU A 181 2.77 -8.32 -4.92
N TYR A 182 4.04 -8.69 -5.02
CA TYR A 182 4.88 -8.97 -3.87
C TYR A 182 6.08 -8.04 -3.82
N ASP A 183 6.11 -7.15 -2.83
CA ASP A 183 7.16 -6.16 -2.67
C ASP A 183 8.45 -6.77 -2.10
N ILE A 184 9.53 -6.76 -2.87
CA ILE A 184 10.89 -7.00 -2.41
C ILE A 184 11.63 -5.68 -2.44
N LYS A 185 11.72 -5.03 -1.27
CA LYS A 185 12.22 -3.66 -1.15
C LYS A 185 13.75 -3.58 -1.10
N MET A 186 14.36 -4.52 -0.36
CA MET A 186 15.80 -4.67 -0.14
C MET A 186 16.09 -6.11 0.27
N THR A 187 17.27 -6.64 -0.04
CA THR A 187 17.71 -8.00 0.35
C THR A 187 18.67 -8.01 1.53
N ASP A 188 19.37 -6.91 1.81
CA ASP A 188 20.11 -6.75 3.07
C ASP A 188 19.14 -6.52 4.26
N PRO A 189 19.19 -7.35 5.32
CA PRO A 189 18.26 -7.25 6.45
C PRO A 189 18.51 -6.03 7.34
N LEU A 190 19.75 -5.58 7.49
CA LEU A 190 20.09 -4.40 8.29
C LEU A 190 19.58 -3.14 7.61
N LYS A 191 19.83 -3.04 6.30
CA LYS A 191 19.36 -1.95 5.45
C LYS A 191 17.84 -1.94 5.37
N HIS A 192 17.21 -3.10 5.16
CA HIS A 192 15.75 -3.19 5.16
C HIS A 192 15.16 -2.70 6.49
N LYS A 193 15.73 -3.12 7.62
CA LYS A 193 15.30 -2.67 8.95
C LYS A 193 15.49 -1.17 9.15
N GLU A 194 16.61 -0.62 8.70
CA GLU A 194 16.87 0.83 8.78
C GLU A 194 15.79 1.64 8.04
N PHE A 195 15.41 1.20 6.84
CA PHE A 195 14.56 1.96 5.94
C PHE A 195 13.06 1.66 6.04
N THR A 196 12.69 0.50 6.60
CA THR A 196 11.29 0.05 6.70
C THR A 196 10.84 -0.24 8.12
N GLY A 197 11.76 -0.24 9.10
CA GLY A 197 11.48 -0.53 10.50
C GLY A 197 11.51 -2.01 10.89
N VAL A 198 11.57 -2.94 9.93
CA VAL A 198 11.52 -4.39 10.17
C VAL A 198 12.57 -5.14 9.32
N SER A 199 12.97 -6.34 9.74
CA SER A 199 13.82 -7.21 8.92
C SER A 199 13.02 -7.78 7.73
N ASN A 200 13.70 -8.05 6.61
CA ASN A 200 13.13 -8.70 5.43
C ASN A 200 13.14 -10.23 5.50
N GLU A 201 13.79 -10.86 6.48
CA GLU A 201 13.95 -12.33 6.53
C GLU A 201 12.62 -13.07 6.36
N ARG A 202 11.58 -12.65 7.07
CA ARG A 202 10.22 -13.19 6.94
C ARG A 202 9.62 -12.94 5.56
N ILE A 203 9.86 -11.77 4.99
CA ILE A 203 9.36 -11.37 3.67
C ILE A 203 9.95 -12.27 2.59
N LEU A 204 11.27 -12.51 2.66
CA LEU A 204 11.98 -13.37 1.72
C LEU A 204 11.55 -14.85 1.88
N ASP A 205 11.42 -15.34 3.11
CA ASP A 205 10.92 -16.71 3.39
C ASP A 205 9.49 -16.91 2.84
N ASN A 206 8.59 -15.97 3.12
CA ASN A 206 7.21 -16.03 2.66
C ASN A 206 7.09 -16.04 1.14
N ALA A 207 7.88 -15.21 0.42
CA ALA A 207 7.92 -15.24 -1.04
C ALA A 207 8.35 -16.62 -1.57
N ALA A 208 9.41 -17.20 -1.01
CA ALA A 208 9.87 -18.53 -1.38
C ALA A 208 8.85 -19.63 -1.05
N ARG A 209 8.10 -19.49 0.05
CA ARG A 209 7.03 -20.43 0.44
C ARG A 209 5.80 -20.31 -0.46
N LEU A 210 5.38 -19.10 -0.81
CA LEU A 210 4.30 -18.85 -1.77
C LEU A 210 4.63 -19.48 -3.13
N ARG A 211 5.86 -19.28 -3.61
CA ARG A 211 6.28 -19.88 -4.87
C ARG A 211 6.28 -21.41 -4.82
N ARG A 212 6.77 -22.01 -3.73
CA ARG A 212 6.72 -23.47 -3.48
C ARG A 212 5.29 -24.00 -3.38
N ALA A 213 4.35 -23.19 -2.89
CA ALA A 213 2.92 -23.52 -2.85
C ALA A 213 2.21 -23.38 -4.22
N GLY A 214 2.93 -22.95 -5.26
CA GLY A 214 2.37 -22.79 -6.60
C GLY A 214 1.69 -21.45 -6.85
N SER A 215 1.74 -20.50 -5.90
CA SER A 215 1.17 -19.18 -6.08
C SER A 215 1.89 -18.41 -7.19
N ARG A 216 1.13 -17.64 -7.97
CA ARG A 216 1.66 -16.68 -8.94
C ARG A 216 2.08 -15.40 -8.23
N LEU A 217 3.29 -14.94 -8.52
CA LEU A 217 3.89 -13.75 -7.93
C LEU A 217 4.38 -12.83 -9.04
N TRP A 218 4.03 -11.55 -8.96
CA TRP A 218 4.77 -10.49 -9.64
C TRP A 218 5.60 -9.77 -8.60
N ILE A 219 6.92 -9.80 -8.78
CA ILE A 219 7.83 -9.15 -7.84
C ILE A 219 7.88 -7.66 -8.13
N ARG A 220 7.83 -6.84 -7.10
CA ARG A 220 7.89 -5.38 -7.20
C ARG A 220 9.02 -4.83 -6.36
N THR A 221 9.81 -3.93 -6.92
CA THR A 221 10.94 -3.33 -6.22
C THR A 221 10.92 -1.81 -6.39
N PRO A 222 10.56 -1.05 -5.34
CA PRO A 222 10.76 0.40 -5.34
C PRO A 222 12.24 0.74 -5.34
N LEU A 223 12.66 1.69 -6.20
CA LEU A 223 14.04 2.08 -6.38
C LEU A 223 14.25 3.56 -6.04
N MET A 224 15.14 3.79 -5.08
CA MET A 224 15.63 5.10 -4.69
C MET A 224 17.13 5.17 -5.00
N HIS A 225 17.54 6.23 -5.69
CA HIS A 225 18.92 6.39 -6.10
C HIS A 225 19.88 6.52 -4.92
N GLY A 226 20.97 5.78 -4.97
CA GLY A 226 21.98 5.69 -3.91
C GLY A 226 21.50 4.97 -2.65
N VAL A 227 20.26 4.47 -2.64
CA VAL A 227 19.66 3.80 -1.49
C VAL A 227 19.49 2.32 -1.74
N ASN A 228 18.87 1.88 -2.84
CA ASN A 228 18.72 0.44 -3.12
C ASN A 228 18.88 0.10 -4.61
N ASP A 229 19.64 0.92 -5.33
CA ASP A 229 19.98 0.75 -6.74
C ASP A 229 21.51 0.62 -6.97
N THR A 230 22.28 0.35 -5.92
CA THR A 230 23.73 0.10 -6.03
C THR A 230 24.01 -1.30 -6.58
N GLU A 231 25.20 -1.54 -7.11
CA GLU A 231 25.56 -2.89 -7.61
C GLU A 231 25.40 -3.98 -6.53
N GLU A 232 25.73 -3.68 -5.28
CA GLU A 232 25.55 -4.62 -4.17
C GLU A 232 24.06 -4.96 -3.96
N ASP A 233 23.19 -3.94 -3.99
CA ASP A 233 21.75 -4.11 -3.84
C ASP A 233 21.15 -4.94 -4.98
N LEU A 234 21.53 -4.63 -6.22
CA LEU A 234 21.06 -5.30 -7.42
C LEU A 234 21.52 -6.76 -7.47
N ASN A 235 22.80 -7.02 -7.15
CA ASN A 235 23.32 -8.38 -7.03
C ASN A 235 22.61 -9.17 -5.92
N GLY A 236 22.26 -8.51 -4.81
CA GLY A 236 21.50 -9.13 -3.73
C GLY A 236 20.10 -9.53 -4.17
N LEU A 237 19.39 -8.63 -4.88
CA LEU A 237 18.09 -8.93 -5.48
C LEU A 237 18.20 -10.07 -6.51
N HIS A 238 19.19 -10.03 -7.40
CA HIS A 238 19.43 -11.07 -8.40
C HIS A 238 19.54 -12.46 -7.77
N ARG A 239 20.43 -12.62 -6.77
CA ARG A 239 20.60 -13.90 -6.06
C ARG A 239 19.32 -14.41 -5.41
N PHE A 240 18.50 -13.49 -4.89
CA PHE A 240 17.21 -13.88 -4.32
C PHE A 240 16.24 -14.36 -5.40
N LEU A 241 16.14 -13.64 -6.51
CA LEU A 241 15.28 -14.00 -7.65
C LEU A 241 15.70 -15.31 -8.31
N GLU A 242 17.01 -15.57 -8.46
CA GLU A 242 17.56 -16.87 -8.89
C GLU A 242 17.13 -18.02 -7.98
N GLY A 243 16.97 -17.77 -6.69
CA GLY A 243 16.47 -18.74 -5.72
C GLY A 243 14.98 -19.03 -5.81
N LEU A 244 14.21 -18.17 -6.50
CA LEU A 244 12.80 -18.43 -6.78
C LEU A 244 12.69 -19.40 -7.97
N SER A 245 11.74 -20.33 -7.92
CA SER A 245 11.50 -21.28 -9.01
C SER A 245 10.82 -20.60 -10.22
N GLY A 246 11.53 -19.66 -10.85
CA GLY A 246 11.07 -18.78 -11.93
C GLY A 246 10.35 -17.52 -11.43
N VAL A 247 10.54 -16.42 -12.17
CA VAL A 247 9.93 -15.10 -11.92
C VAL A 247 9.16 -14.68 -13.17
N GLU A 248 7.82 -14.69 -13.07
CA GLU A 248 6.93 -14.33 -14.19
C GLU A 248 7.11 -12.85 -14.58
N ARG A 249 7.25 -11.97 -13.58
CA ARG A 249 7.37 -10.53 -13.79
C ARG A 249 8.10 -9.83 -12.66
N LEU A 250 8.98 -8.89 -13.02
CA LEU A 250 9.63 -7.95 -12.11
C LEU A 250 9.24 -6.51 -12.50
N ASP A 251 8.59 -5.80 -11.59
CA ASP A 251 8.28 -4.38 -11.74
C ASP A 251 9.25 -3.51 -10.94
N LEU A 252 9.98 -2.67 -11.64
CA LEU A 252 10.89 -1.68 -11.10
C LEU A 252 10.13 -0.36 -10.93
N LEU A 253 10.00 0.12 -9.68
CA LEU A 253 9.19 1.30 -9.35
C LEU A 253 10.11 2.48 -8.97
N PRO A 254 10.49 3.38 -9.91
CA PRO A 254 11.27 4.56 -9.58
C PRO A 254 10.57 5.42 -8.53
N TYR A 255 11.33 5.90 -7.55
CA TYR A 255 10.81 6.74 -6.48
C TYR A 255 10.15 8.03 -6.98
N HIS A 256 9.04 8.40 -6.34
CA HIS A 256 8.40 9.71 -6.49
C HIS A 256 8.08 10.34 -5.13
N ALA A 257 8.20 11.66 -5.02
CA ALA A 257 7.97 12.39 -3.77
C ALA A 257 6.48 12.62 -3.42
N TYR A 258 5.56 11.95 -4.12
CA TYR A 258 4.12 12.16 -3.98
C TYR A 258 3.59 11.78 -2.59
N GLY A 259 4.26 10.92 -1.83
CA GLY A 259 3.86 10.57 -0.47
C GLY A 259 4.08 11.67 0.58
N ASN A 260 4.97 12.64 0.31
CA ASN A 260 5.45 13.57 1.33
C ASN A 260 4.34 14.46 1.91
N TYR A 261 3.48 15.01 1.04
CA TYR A 261 2.38 15.86 1.48
C TYR A 261 1.37 15.09 2.35
N LYS A 262 1.24 13.77 2.14
CA LYS A 262 0.36 12.91 2.96
C LYS A 262 0.94 12.66 4.34
N ALA A 263 2.27 12.44 4.43
CA ALA A 263 2.99 12.27 5.70
C ALA A 263 2.87 13.53 6.57
N GLU A 264 3.19 14.69 5.99
CA GLU A 264 3.02 15.99 6.63
C GLU A 264 1.58 16.17 7.09
N GLY A 265 0.64 15.75 6.25
CA GLY A 265 -0.79 15.87 6.54
C GLY A 265 -1.26 15.07 7.75
N ILE A 266 -0.51 14.07 8.20
CA ILE A 266 -0.84 13.29 9.40
C ILE A 266 0.15 13.53 10.55
N GLY A 267 1.05 14.51 10.39
CA GLY A 267 2.06 14.88 11.38
C GLY A 267 3.23 13.89 11.45
N LEU A 268 3.50 13.14 10.39
CA LEU A 268 4.69 12.31 10.27
C LEU A 268 5.81 13.08 9.55
N PRO A 269 7.09 12.83 9.89
CA PRO A 269 8.20 13.37 9.13
C PRO A 269 8.18 12.80 7.70
N SER A 270 8.39 13.67 6.72
CA SER A 270 8.64 13.29 5.33
C SER A 270 10.15 13.28 5.04
N ARG A 271 10.60 12.40 4.15
CA ARG A 271 11.99 12.38 3.65
C ARG A 271 11.96 12.26 2.14
N THR A 272 12.68 13.16 1.46
CA THR A 272 12.82 13.10 0.01
C THR A 272 14.04 12.28 -0.37
N PHE A 273 13.85 11.37 -1.31
CA PHE A 273 14.92 10.60 -1.95
C PHE A 273 15.16 11.10 -3.36
N GLN A 274 16.26 10.67 -3.97
CA GLN A 274 16.52 10.94 -5.37
C GLN A 274 15.90 9.84 -6.23
N THR A 275 15.20 10.22 -7.29
CA THR A 275 14.70 9.29 -8.31
C THR A 275 15.89 8.81 -9.17
N PRO A 276 16.03 7.50 -9.42
CA PRO A 276 17.02 7.00 -10.39
C PRO A 276 16.81 7.64 -11.77
N SER A 277 17.88 7.88 -12.52
CA SER A 277 17.77 8.42 -13.88
C SER A 277 17.18 7.39 -14.85
N ASP A 278 16.60 7.85 -15.95
CA ASP A 278 16.08 6.94 -17.00
C ASP A 278 17.17 6.00 -17.54
N GLU A 279 18.40 6.47 -17.62
CA GLU A 279 19.56 5.65 -18.00
C GLU A 279 19.85 4.56 -16.96
N GLN A 280 19.83 4.92 -15.67
CA GLN A 280 19.99 3.97 -14.58
C GLN A 280 18.87 2.93 -14.61
N MET A 281 17.62 3.35 -14.80
CA MET A 281 16.47 2.45 -14.85
C MET A 281 16.55 1.47 -16.03
N ARG A 282 16.93 1.93 -17.22
CA ARG A 282 17.17 1.05 -18.38
C ARG A 282 18.29 0.04 -18.11
N ARG A 283 19.40 0.47 -17.51
CA ARG A 283 20.50 -0.43 -17.13
C ARG A 283 20.04 -1.52 -16.15
N ILE A 284 19.23 -1.15 -15.15
CA ILE A 284 18.68 -2.11 -14.18
C ILE A 284 17.71 -3.07 -14.87
N GLN A 285 16.85 -2.57 -15.75
CA GLN A 285 15.92 -3.38 -16.53
C GLN A 285 16.66 -4.43 -17.38
N GLU A 286 17.71 -4.01 -18.11
CA GLU A 286 18.54 -4.91 -18.91
C GLU A 286 19.24 -5.96 -18.03
N TYR A 287 19.78 -5.55 -16.88
CA TYR A 287 20.46 -6.45 -15.94
C TYR A 287 19.57 -7.61 -15.44
N PHE A 288 18.26 -7.40 -15.30
CA PHE A 288 17.32 -8.43 -14.87
C PHE A 288 16.58 -9.14 -16.01
N SER A 289 16.91 -8.84 -17.27
CA SER A 289 16.19 -9.41 -18.42
C SER A 289 16.34 -10.93 -18.56
N ASP A 290 17.43 -11.50 -18.05
CA ASP A 290 17.68 -12.95 -18.07
C ASP A 290 17.04 -13.68 -16.88
N ILE A 291 16.57 -12.97 -15.84
CA ILE A 291 16.05 -13.60 -14.60
C ILE A 291 14.52 -13.66 -14.53
N ALA A 292 13.83 -12.76 -15.21
CA ALA A 292 12.38 -12.66 -15.20
C ALA A 292 11.82 -12.65 -16.62
N ASP A 293 10.70 -13.33 -16.84
CA ASP A 293 10.08 -13.42 -18.16
C ASP A 293 9.65 -12.04 -18.71
N ALA A 294 9.36 -11.10 -17.81
CA ALA A 294 9.12 -9.70 -18.12
C ALA A 294 9.71 -8.78 -17.03
N VAL A 295 10.44 -7.75 -17.46
CA VAL A 295 10.90 -6.67 -16.57
C VAL A 295 10.28 -5.35 -17.01
N SER A 296 9.47 -4.74 -16.15
CA SER A 296 8.77 -3.49 -16.44
C SER A 296 9.23 -2.34 -15.56
N ILE A 297 9.28 -1.13 -16.11
CA ILE A 297 9.47 0.12 -15.35
C ILE A 297 8.09 0.77 -15.27
N MET A 298 7.57 1.00 -14.06
CA MET A 298 6.22 1.54 -13.85
C MET A 298 6.21 2.92 -13.21
#